data_AF-A0A535Y0J6-F1
#
_entry.id   AF-A0A535Y0J6-F1
#
_cell.length_a   1.000
_cell.length_b   1.000
_cell.length_c   1.000
_cell.angle_alpha   90.00
_cell.angle_beta   90.00
_cell.angle_gamma   90.00
#
_symmetry.space_group_name_H-M   'P 1'
#
loop_
_entity.id
_entity.type
_entity.pdbx_description
1 polymer ?
#
loop_
_entity_poly.entity_id
_entity_poly.type
_entity_poly.pdbx_seq_one_letter_code
_entity_poly.pdbx_strand_id
1 'polypeptide(L)'
;MARRWAVVLAGVLVACAPRGLATATPGASASAEVGSAEPTASPSATSALRLAITDSAYGSLAIQTSPGASCSVDIVVVATSFGEAPPPTLAAQTVPQTGVLRWTYAAPRIPNSNGAHWVTCQNAVGMARESKGFAVARPPMIASGLAVHVTTNPAPRDNERPDPSLVPLREAALAKMRATLATEWKKATRGLGALQIVDTSADISIFVVAARGTSVYRTSADGSNDIVVYVSDPKFGPETTDNLVATALHELGHIWCCSGPDAGPDGHWLQLVRDPGLYGVDKYGLMTHPVTCISFGALLSCPNRFSDREMRALGFSSFPPPAADPCVSQGIALSRELSSVEAQLAASRAQIDGTHRAVQQARPGRQRARGRVQRARRARSGARPASERAPLRLDLDT
;
A
#
# COMPACT_ATOMS: atom_id res chain seq x y z
N MET A 1 -39.65 33.30 1.88
CA MET A 1 -39.99 34.20 0.76
C MET A 1 -40.33 33.36 -0.44
N ALA A 2 -41.53 33.53 -0.96
CA ALA A 2 -42.10 32.76 -2.06
C ALA A 2 -41.51 33.20 -3.41
N ARG A 3 -41.35 32.26 -4.36
CA ARG A 3 -42.01 32.38 -5.67
C ARG A 3 -41.88 31.11 -6.51
N ARG A 4 -43.06 30.65 -6.93
CA ARG A 4 -43.33 29.70 -8.01
C ARG A 4 -42.96 30.33 -9.34
N TRP A 5 -42.44 29.52 -10.27
CA TRP A 5 -42.66 29.70 -11.71
C TRP A 5 -42.81 28.31 -12.35
N ALA A 6 -43.91 28.14 -13.07
CA ALA A 6 -44.18 27.06 -14.00
C ALA A 6 -44.53 27.73 -15.33
N VAL A 7 -43.98 27.27 -16.46
CA VAL A 7 -44.62 27.28 -17.79
C VAL A 7 -44.06 26.13 -18.62
N VAL A 8 -44.99 25.47 -19.31
CA VAL A 8 -44.95 24.33 -20.24
C VAL A 8 -44.71 24.80 -21.67
N LEU A 9 -44.05 24.01 -22.55
CA LEU A 9 -44.51 23.80 -23.94
C LEU A 9 -43.78 22.66 -24.67
N ALA A 10 -44.56 22.00 -25.54
CA ALA A 10 -44.34 20.74 -26.22
C ALA A 10 -43.79 20.91 -27.66
N GLY A 11 -43.36 19.79 -28.27
CA GLY A 11 -43.04 19.71 -29.70
C GLY A 11 -42.77 18.28 -30.17
N VAL A 12 -43.80 17.67 -30.76
CA VAL A 12 -43.81 16.37 -31.45
C VAL A 12 -43.32 16.55 -32.89
N LEU A 13 -42.57 15.58 -33.45
CA LEU A 13 -42.60 15.27 -34.89
C LEU A 13 -42.43 13.76 -35.14
N VAL A 14 -43.38 13.24 -35.92
CA VAL A 14 -43.57 11.88 -36.44
C VAL A 14 -43.37 11.91 -37.95
N ALA A 15 -42.88 10.81 -38.55
CA ALA A 15 -43.23 10.24 -39.88
C ALA A 15 -42.03 9.47 -40.47
N CYS A 16 -42.12 8.45 -41.34
CA CYS A 16 -43.11 7.44 -41.74
C CYS A 16 -42.37 6.49 -42.70
N ALA A 17 -42.80 5.22 -42.79
CA ALA A 17 -42.32 4.20 -43.75
C ALA A 17 -42.88 4.42 -45.18
N PRO A 18 -42.55 3.56 -46.19
CA PRO A 18 -43.28 2.29 -46.43
C PRO A 18 -42.37 1.12 -46.88
N ARG A 19 -42.59 -0.16 -46.55
CA ARG A 19 -43.60 -1.18 -46.97
C ARG A 19 -43.54 -1.63 -48.45
N GLY A 20 -43.26 -2.91 -48.64
CA GLY A 20 -43.60 -3.70 -49.83
C GLY A 20 -43.71 -5.19 -49.47
N LEU A 21 -44.94 -5.72 -49.45
CA LEU A 21 -45.28 -7.14 -49.37
C LEU A 21 -45.44 -7.69 -50.79
N ALA A 22 -45.04 -8.95 -51.02
CA ALA A 22 -45.66 -9.81 -52.03
C ALA A 22 -45.63 -11.27 -51.55
N THR A 23 -46.84 -11.85 -51.53
CA THR A 23 -47.19 -13.26 -51.28
C THR A 23 -46.90 -14.15 -52.47
N ALA A 24 -46.48 -15.41 -52.24
CA ALA A 24 -47.08 -16.63 -52.82
C ALA A 24 -46.26 -17.89 -52.48
N THR A 25 -46.89 -18.85 -51.79
CA THR A 25 -46.66 -20.31 -51.92
C THR A 25 -47.61 -20.82 -53.02
N PRO A 26 -47.35 -21.95 -53.75
CA PRO A 26 -47.06 -23.26 -53.15
C PRO A 26 -46.13 -24.21 -53.96
N GLY A 27 -45.74 -25.34 -53.34
CA GLY A 27 -45.75 -26.63 -54.02
C GLY A 27 -44.42 -27.39 -54.19
N ALA A 28 -44.36 -28.52 -53.46
CA ALA A 28 -43.79 -29.81 -53.85
C ALA A 28 -42.29 -29.93 -54.18
N SER A 29 -41.56 -30.52 -53.23
CA SER A 29 -40.34 -31.28 -53.45
C SER A 29 -40.60 -32.47 -54.39
N ALA A 30 -39.82 -32.57 -55.46
CA ALA A 30 -39.56 -33.80 -56.17
C ALA A 30 -38.06 -33.87 -56.48
N SER A 31 -37.41 -34.90 -55.92
CA SER A 31 -36.05 -35.30 -56.24
C SER A 31 -35.97 -35.79 -57.69
N ALA A 32 -34.96 -35.33 -58.44
CA ALA A 32 -34.40 -36.09 -59.56
C ALA A 32 -32.95 -35.68 -59.81
N GLU A 33 -32.15 -36.72 -59.99
CA GLU A 33 -30.70 -36.80 -60.16
C GLU A 33 -30.15 -36.27 -61.50
N VAL A 34 -28.86 -35.89 -61.42
CA VAL A 34 -27.77 -36.04 -62.40
C VAL A 34 -27.89 -35.31 -63.76
N GLY A 35 -26.96 -34.39 -63.97
CA GLY A 35 -26.58 -33.86 -65.27
C GLY A 35 -25.23 -33.14 -65.21
N SER A 36 -24.16 -33.86 -65.53
CA SER A 36 -22.77 -33.40 -65.55
C SER A 36 -22.53 -32.21 -66.49
N ALA A 37 -21.89 -31.16 -65.98
CA ALA A 37 -21.02 -30.27 -66.74
C ALA A 37 -20.14 -29.43 -65.81
N GLU A 38 -18.83 -29.65 -65.85
CA GLU A 38 -17.79 -28.70 -65.46
C GLU A 38 -16.82 -28.58 -66.65
N PRO A 39 -15.98 -27.53 -66.75
CA PRO A 39 -16.12 -26.17 -66.22
C PRO A 39 -15.96 -25.13 -67.36
N THR A 40 -16.70 -24.02 -67.31
CA THR A 40 -16.25 -22.80 -68.00
C THR A 40 -15.56 -21.94 -66.96
N ALA A 41 -14.25 -21.81 -67.10
CA ALA A 41 -13.39 -21.02 -66.24
C ALA A 41 -13.90 -19.58 -66.13
N SER A 42 -14.32 -19.20 -64.91
CA SER A 42 -14.49 -17.80 -64.54
C SER A 42 -13.12 -17.09 -64.55
N PRO A 43 -13.03 -15.87 -65.09
CA PRO A 43 -11.77 -15.15 -65.18
C PRO A 43 -11.38 -14.55 -63.82
N SER A 44 -10.07 -14.55 -63.60
CA SER A 44 -9.33 -13.65 -62.72
C SER A 44 -9.62 -13.78 -61.22
N ALA A 45 -8.81 -14.62 -60.56
CA ALA A 45 -8.46 -14.40 -59.17
C ALA A 45 -7.82 -13.00 -59.03
N THR A 46 -8.61 -12.01 -58.63
CA THR A 46 -8.08 -10.80 -58.00
C THR A 46 -7.18 -11.29 -56.88
N SER A 47 -5.86 -11.05 -57.01
CA SER A 47 -4.88 -11.57 -56.05
C SER A 47 -5.23 -11.05 -54.66
N ALA A 48 -5.86 -11.88 -53.83
CA ALA A 48 -6.19 -11.50 -52.47
C ALA A 48 -4.92 -11.07 -51.74
N LEU A 49 -5.00 -9.98 -50.96
CA LEU A 49 -3.89 -9.51 -50.15
C LEU A 49 -3.35 -10.67 -49.30
N ARG A 50 -2.07 -11.02 -49.46
CA ARG A 50 -1.48 -12.10 -48.66
C ARG A 50 -1.25 -11.59 -47.25
N LEU A 51 -1.75 -12.29 -46.25
CA LEU A 51 -1.53 -12.01 -44.84
C LEU A 51 -1.17 -13.32 -44.13
N ALA A 52 -0.09 -13.32 -43.37
CA ALA A 52 0.32 -14.45 -42.54
C ALA A 52 0.78 -13.97 -41.17
N ILE A 53 0.30 -14.61 -40.10
CA ILE A 53 0.75 -14.32 -38.74
C ILE A 53 1.94 -15.22 -38.40
N THR A 54 3.13 -14.64 -38.44
CA THR A 54 4.39 -15.37 -38.25
C THR A 54 4.65 -15.66 -36.78
N ASP A 55 4.32 -14.74 -35.88
CA ASP A 55 4.48 -14.91 -34.43
C ASP A 55 3.28 -14.33 -33.67
N SER A 56 2.88 -14.99 -32.58
CA SER A 56 1.71 -14.59 -31.78
C SER A 56 1.88 -15.06 -30.34
N ALA A 57 2.12 -14.12 -29.44
CA ALA A 57 2.28 -14.36 -28.01
C ALA A 57 1.59 -13.25 -27.21
N TYR A 58 1.20 -13.52 -25.97
CA TYR A 58 0.59 -12.48 -25.14
C TYR A 58 1.58 -11.31 -24.93
N GLY A 59 1.22 -10.12 -25.44
CA GLY A 59 2.05 -8.92 -25.43
C GLY A 59 2.84 -8.65 -26.71
N SER A 60 2.83 -9.57 -27.69
CA SER A 60 3.55 -9.37 -28.96
C SER A 60 2.94 -10.12 -30.16
N LEU A 61 3.09 -9.52 -31.34
CA LEU A 61 2.56 -10.05 -32.59
C LEU A 61 3.51 -9.70 -33.73
N ALA A 62 3.74 -10.64 -34.65
CA ALA A 62 4.41 -10.37 -35.91
C ALA A 62 3.61 -10.95 -37.08
N ILE A 63 3.54 -10.18 -38.16
CA ILE A 63 2.88 -10.58 -39.41
C ILE A 63 3.81 -10.38 -40.60
N GLN A 64 3.49 -11.08 -41.68
CA GLN A 64 4.05 -10.87 -43.00
C GLN A 64 2.93 -10.60 -43.99
N THR A 65 3.02 -9.49 -44.73
CA THR A 65 2.02 -9.08 -45.72
C THR A 65 2.66 -8.15 -46.77
N SER A 66 1.87 -7.70 -47.74
CA SER A 66 2.35 -6.82 -48.80
C SER A 66 2.78 -5.45 -48.24
N PRO A 67 3.97 -4.93 -48.64
CA PRO A 67 4.38 -3.57 -48.30
C PRO A 67 3.32 -2.52 -48.63
N GLY A 68 3.21 -1.50 -47.78
CA GLY A 68 2.24 -0.41 -47.94
C GLY A 68 0.80 -0.75 -47.52
N ALA A 69 0.51 -1.98 -47.11
CA ALA A 69 -0.80 -2.30 -46.52
C ALA A 69 -0.94 -1.64 -45.14
N SER A 70 -2.15 -1.17 -44.82
CA SER A 70 -2.51 -0.67 -43.49
C SER A 70 -3.16 -1.79 -42.69
N CYS A 71 -2.62 -2.11 -41.52
CA CYS A 71 -3.05 -3.23 -40.70
C CYS A 71 -3.44 -2.79 -39.30
N SER A 72 -4.59 -3.27 -38.81
CA SER A 72 -5.05 -3.14 -37.42
C SER A 72 -5.17 -4.51 -36.75
N VAL A 73 -5.14 -4.51 -35.42
CA VAL A 73 -5.14 -5.74 -34.62
C VAL A 73 -6.18 -5.61 -33.51
N ASP A 74 -7.06 -6.60 -33.39
CA ASP A 74 -7.90 -6.81 -32.22
C ASP A 74 -7.26 -7.88 -31.34
N ILE A 75 -7.19 -7.62 -30.04
CA ILE A 75 -6.66 -8.54 -29.03
C ILE A 75 -7.86 -9.09 -28.25
N VAL A 76 -8.07 -10.41 -28.36
CA VAL A 76 -9.17 -11.09 -27.67
C VAL A 76 -8.58 -11.94 -26.56
N VAL A 77 -8.94 -11.62 -25.31
CA VAL A 77 -8.62 -12.40 -24.12
C VAL A 77 -9.88 -12.61 -23.28
N VAL A 78 -9.83 -13.55 -22.34
CA VAL A 78 -10.92 -13.74 -21.38
C VAL A 78 -11.01 -12.49 -20.49
N ALA A 79 -12.23 -11.94 -20.34
CA ALA A 79 -12.46 -10.80 -19.48
C ALA A 79 -12.16 -11.14 -18.01
N THR A 80 -11.46 -10.25 -17.32
CA THR A 80 -11.10 -10.43 -15.91
C THR A 80 -12.09 -9.71 -14.99
N SER A 81 -12.28 -10.25 -13.80
CA SER A 81 -13.09 -9.60 -12.76
C SER A 81 -12.35 -8.41 -12.12
N PHE A 82 -11.05 -8.55 -11.93
CA PHE A 82 -10.16 -7.60 -11.25
C PHE A 82 -8.86 -7.39 -12.04
N GLY A 83 -8.12 -6.34 -11.67
CA GLY A 83 -6.86 -5.95 -12.32
C GLY A 83 -7.05 -5.26 -13.66
N GLU A 84 -5.95 -4.95 -14.32
CA GLU A 84 -5.96 -4.28 -15.61
C GLU A 84 -6.15 -5.26 -16.77
N ALA A 85 -6.96 -4.86 -17.74
CA ALA A 85 -7.10 -5.57 -19.02
C ALA A 85 -6.00 -5.11 -20.00
N PRO A 86 -5.53 -5.98 -20.91
CA PRO A 86 -4.71 -5.55 -22.03
C PRO A 86 -5.49 -4.58 -22.94
N PRO A 87 -4.81 -3.77 -23.76
CA PRO A 87 -5.48 -2.96 -24.76
C PRO A 87 -6.32 -3.87 -25.69
N PRO A 88 -7.59 -3.53 -25.97
CA PRO A 88 -8.45 -4.38 -26.80
C PRO A 88 -8.08 -4.31 -28.28
N THR A 89 -7.42 -3.24 -28.70
CA THR A 89 -6.98 -3.03 -30.09
C THR A 89 -5.62 -2.34 -30.13
N LEU A 90 -4.90 -2.53 -31.23
CA LEU A 90 -3.66 -1.81 -31.52
C LEU A 90 -3.88 -0.85 -32.69
N ALA A 91 -3.22 0.30 -32.60
CA ALA A 91 -3.28 1.32 -33.63
C ALA A 91 -2.89 0.74 -35.00
N ALA A 92 -3.61 1.19 -36.04
CA ALA A 92 -3.31 0.80 -37.41
C ALA A 92 -1.91 1.26 -37.80
N GLN A 93 -1.14 0.37 -38.42
CA GLN A 93 0.22 0.66 -38.89
C GLN A 93 0.38 0.27 -40.36
N THR A 94 1.14 1.07 -41.10
CA THR A 94 1.51 0.77 -42.48
C THR A 94 2.70 -0.18 -42.53
N VAL A 95 2.57 -1.24 -43.32
CA VAL A 95 3.58 -2.29 -43.45
C VAL A 95 4.79 -1.74 -44.19
N PRO A 96 6.00 -1.85 -43.61
CA PRO A 96 7.23 -1.34 -44.22
C PRO A 96 7.62 -2.12 -45.48
N GLN A 97 8.62 -1.63 -46.22
CA GLN A 97 9.11 -2.27 -47.45
C GLN A 97 9.65 -3.70 -47.25
N THR A 98 10.00 -4.07 -46.02
CA THR A 98 10.40 -5.44 -45.67
C THR A 98 9.24 -6.44 -45.70
N GLY A 99 7.98 -5.97 -45.75
CA GLY A 99 6.78 -6.80 -45.70
C GLY A 99 6.50 -7.40 -44.32
N VAL A 100 7.25 -7.00 -43.29
CA VAL A 100 7.11 -7.52 -41.92
C VAL A 100 6.71 -6.38 -40.99
N LEU A 101 5.65 -6.61 -40.21
CA LEU A 101 5.16 -5.67 -39.22
C LEU A 101 5.09 -6.35 -37.85
N ARG A 102 5.52 -5.64 -36.81
CA ARG A 102 5.61 -6.14 -35.44
C ARG A 102 4.92 -5.19 -34.49
N TRP A 103 4.17 -5.74 -33.57
CA TRP A 103 3.59 -5.02 -32.46
C TRP A 103 4.07 -5.59 -31.14
N THR A 104 4.21 -4.69 -30.17
CA THR A 104 4.34 -5.00 -28.75
C THR A 104 3.32 -4.15 -28.00
N TYR A 105 2.70 -4.71 -26.97
CA TYR A 105 1.67 -4.02 -26.21
C TYR A 105 1.70 -4.39 -24.74
N ALA A 106 1.04 -3.58 -23.91
CA ALA A 106 0.97 -3.81 -22.48
C ALA A 106 0.24 -5.14 -22.18
N ALA A 107 0.91 -6.05 -21.50
CA ALA A 107 0.42 -7.39 -21.18
C ALA A 107 0.32 -7.56 -19.66
N PRO A 108 -0.67 -6.92 -19.01
CA PRO A 108 -0.87 -7.08 -17.57
C PRO A 108 -1.18 -8.54 -17.23
N ARG A 109 -0.89 -8.92 -15.98
CA ARG A 109 -1.09 -10.27 -15.50
C ARG A 109 -2.59 -10.61 -15.37
N ILE A 110 -3.09 -11.46 -16.27
CA ILE A 110 -4.48 -11.96 -16.26
C ILE A 110 -4.53 -13.47 -15.95
N PRO A 111 -5.71 -14.05 -15.66
CA PRO A 111 -5.89 -15.49 -15.47
C PRO A 111 -5.32 -16.37 -16.60
N ASN A 112 -4.87 -17.57 -16.21
CA ASN A 112 -4.49 -18.61 -17.17
C ASN A 112 -5.63 -18.87 -18.15
N SER A 113 -5.39 -18.62 -19.43
CA SER A 113 -6.42 -18.68 -20.46
C SER A 113 -5.79 -18.76 -21.85
N ASN A 114 -6.63 -18.86 -22.88
CA ASN A 114 -6.23 -18.70 -24.27
C ASN A 114 -6.78 -17.38 -24.80
N GLY A 115 -5.98 -16.69 -25.61
CA GLY A 115 -6.36 -15.50 -26.35
C GLY A 115 -6.12 -15.66 -27.84
N ALA A 116 -6.47 -14.64 -28.60
CA ALA A 116 -6.21 -14.59 -30.04
C ALA A 116 -5.93 -13.16 -30.52
N HIS A 117 -5.03 -13.04 -31.48
CA HIS A 117 -4.89 -11.84 -32.29
C HIS A 117 -5.74 -11.99 -33.56
N TRP A 118 -6.56 -11.00 -33.85
CA TRP A 118 -7.26 -10.86 -35.12
C TRP A 118 -6.65 -9.70 -35.89
N VAL A 119 -6.03 -9.98 -37.02
CA VAL A 119 -5.36 -8.99 -37.84
C VAL A 119 -6.19 -8.71 -39.07
N THR A 120 -6.48 -7.43 -39.32
CA THR A 120 -7.12 -6.98 -40.56
C THR A 120 -6.17 -6.05 -41.28
N CYS A 121 -5.81 -6.39 -42.52
CA CYS A 121 -4.95 -5.59 -43.38
C CYS A 121 -5.71 -5.17 -44.64
N GLN A 122 -5.45 -3.97 -45.13
CA GLN A 122 -6.04 -3.45 -46.36
C GLN A 122 -5.04 -2.64 -47.19
N ASN A 123 -5.11 -2.76 -48.51
CA ASN A 123 -4.40 -1.91 -49.46
C ASN A 123 -5.21 -1.74 -50.75
N ALA A 124 -4.60 -1.18 -51.80
CA ALA A 124 -5.26 -0.99 -53.10
C ALA A 124 -5.68 -2.31 -53.79
N VAL A 125 -5.08 -3.45 -53.40
CA VAL A 125 -5.36 -4.78 -53.97
C VAL A 125 -6.58 -5.43 -53.30
N GLY A 126 -6.80 -5.15 -52.01
CA GLY A 126 -7.95 -5.65 -51.28
C GLY A 126 -7.76 -5.67 -49.76
N MET A 127 -8.63 -6.41 -49.08
CA MET A 127 -8.61 -6.63 -47.64
C MET A 127 -8.34 -8.10 -47.33
N ALA A 128 -7.57 -8.36 -46.28
CA ALA A 128 -7.35 -9.69 -45.73
C ALA A 128 -7.51 -9.68 -44.22
N ARG A 129 -8.05 -10.77 -43.66
CA ARG A 129 -8.22 -10.94 -42.22
C ARG A 129 -7.74 -12.32 -41.82
N GLU A 130 -6.89 -12.39 -40.80
CA GLU A 130 -6.33 -13.62 -40.27
C GLU A 130 -6.39 -13.61 -38.75
N SER A 131 -6.36 -14.80 -38.14
CA SER A 131 -6.29 -14.92 -36.68
C SER A 131 -5.30 -15.98 -36.23
N LYS A 132 -4.67 -15.75 -35.08
CA LYS A 132 -3.79 -16.74 -34.44
C LYS A 132 -3.95 -16.70 -32.93
N GLY A 133 -4.16 -17.89 -32.36
CA GLY A 133 -4.25 -18.06 -30.92
C GLY A 133 -2.90 -17.87 -30.22
N PHE A 134 -2.95 -17.57 -28.93
CA PHE A 134 -1.81 -17.61 -28.02
C PHE A 134 -2.25 -18.08 -26.63
N ALA A 135 -1.34 -18.70 -25.89
CA ALA A 135 -1.58 -19.06 -24.50
C ALA A 135 -1.21 -17.87 -23.59
N VAL A 136 -2.00 -17.67 -22.55
CA VAL A 136 -1.69 -16.74 -21.46
C VAL A 136 -1.26 -17.55 -20.25
N ALA A 137 0.02 -17.46 -19.91
CA ALA A 137 0.60 -18.07 -18.73
C ALA A 137 0.65 -17.06 -17.59
N ARG A 138 0.20 -17.49 -16.41
CA ARG A 138 0.15 -16.69 -15.19
C ARG A 138 1.11 -17.26 -14.16
N PRO A 139 2.41 -16.89 -14.19
CA PRO A 139 3.35 -17.33 -13.17
C PRO A 139 2.92 -16.83 -11.77
N PRO A 140 3.33 -17.54 -10.69
CA PRO A 140 3.10 -17.07 -9.34
C PRO A 140 3.83 -15.74 -9.11
N MET A 141 3.21 -14.83 -8.37
CA MET A 141 3.90 -13.62 -7.92
C MET A 141 4.93 -14.00 -6.87
N ILE A 142 6.12 -13.39 -6.95
CA ILE A 142 7.23 -13.64 -6.02
C ILE A 142 7.60 -12.35 -5.29
N ALA A 143 7.72 -12.42 -3.97
CA ALA A 143 7.99 -11.25 -3.12
C ALA A 143 9.35 -10.59 -3.42
N SER A 144 10.29 -11.35 -3.98
CA SER A 144 11.63 -10.91 -4.40
C SER A 144 11.70 -10.25 -5.77
N GLY A 145 10.59 -10.11 -6.49
CA GLY A 145 10.56 -9.51 -7.83
C GLY A 145 9.13 -9.25 -8.30
N LEU A 146 8.50 -8.23 -7.71
CA LEU A 146 7.12 -7.84 -8.02
C LEU A 146 7.08 -6.54 -8.84
N ALA A 147 6.38 -6.54 -9.96
CA ALA A 147 6.02 -5.33 -10.70
C ALA A 147 4.63 -4.85 -10.29
N VAL A 148 4.52 -3.59 -9.87
CA VAL A 148 3.27 -2.98 -9.41
C VAL A 148 2.96 -1.76 -10.25
N HIS A 149 1.70 -1.64 -10.70
CA HIS A 149 1.22 -0.42 -11.32
C HIS A 149 0.30 0.32 -10.34
N VAL A 150 0.70 1.51 -9.91
CA VAL A 150 -0.12 2.36 -9.03
C VAL A 150 -0.80 3.42 -9.88
N THR A 151 -2.13 3.42 -9.88
CA THR A 151 -2.96 4.20 -10.79
C THR A 151 -4.18 4.80 -10.09
N THR A 152 -4.75 5.83 -10.70
CA THR A 152 -6.02 6.46 -10.32
C THR A 152 -7.15 6.10 -11.29
N ASN A 153 -6.90 5.16 -12.22
CA ASN A 153 -7.93 4.61 -13.08
C ASN A 153 -9.08 4.03 -12.22
N PRO A 154 -10.33 4.00 -12.72
CA PRO A 154 -11.42 3.35 -12.02
C PRO A 154 -11.09 1.89 -11.72
N ALA A 155 -11.18 1.50 -10.45
CA ALA A 155 -10.99 0.12 -10.04
C ALA A 155 -12.15 -0.75 -10.58
N PRO A 156 -11.86 -1.90 -11.22
CA PRO A 156 -12.91 -2.80 -11.68
C PRO A 156 -13.82 -3.23 -10.54
N ARG A 157 -15.15 -3.20 -10.77
CA ARG A 157 -16.19 -3.60 -9.79
C ARG A 157 -16.09 -2.90 -8.42
N ASP A 158 -15.43 -1.75 -8.34
CA ASP A 158 -15.54 -0.87 -7.19
C ASP A 158 -16.88 -0.12 -7.25
N ASN A 159 -17.58 -0.10 -6.12
CA ASN A 159 -18.90 0.51 -5.98
C ASN A 159 -18.88 1.71 -5.04
N GLU A 160 -17.73 2.04 -4.45
CA GLU A 160 -17.65 3.19 -3.56
C GLU A 160 -17.87 4.50 -4.33
N ARG A 161 -18.62 5.40 -3.71
CA ARG A 161 -18.96 6.69 -4.33
C ARG A 161 -17.74 7.62 -4.27
N PRO A 162 -17.22 8.10 -5.42
CA PRO A 162 -16.15 9.07 -5.43
C PRO A 162 -16.55 10.37 -4.71
N ASP A 163 -15.64 10.88 -3.90
CA ASP A 163 -15.72 12.18 -3.23
C ASP A 163 -14.71 13.14 -3.86
N PRO A 164 -15.17 14.13 -4.65
CA PRO A 164 -14.30 15.10 -5.30
C PRO A 164 -13.40 15.88 -4.33
N SER A 165 -13.80 16.04 -3.06
CA SER A 165 -12.99 16.75 -2.06
C SER A 165 -11.72 15.98 -1.66
N LEU A 166 -11.70 14.66 -1.90
CA LEU A 166 -10.56 13.78 -1.59
C LEU A 166 -9.57 13.63 -2.75
N VAL A 167 -9.87 14.19 -3.93
CA VAL A 167 -8.98 14.11 -5.10
C VAL A 167 -7.56 14.64 -4.81
N PRO A 168 -7.36 15.80 -4.15
CA PRO A 168 -6.01 16.26 -3.82
C PRO A 168 -5.22 15.27 -2.95
N LEU A 169 -5.91 14.60 -2.01
CA LEU A 169 -5.28 13.57 -1.16
C LEU A 169 -4.93 12.32 -1.96
N ARG A 170 -5.78 11.90 -2.91
CA ARG A 170 -5.49 10.80 -3.85
C ARG A 170 -4.24 11.07 -4.67
N GLU A 171 -4.10 12.27 -5.25
CA GLU A 171 -2.92 12.60 -6.03
C GLU A 171 -1.66 12.65 -5.16
N ALA A 172 -1.76 13.19 -3.93
CA ALA A 172 -0.65 13.17 -2.98
C ALA A 172 -0.26 11.75 -2.55
N ALA A 173 -1.24 10.87 -2.34
CA ALA A 173 -1.02 9.47 -2.02
C ALA A 173 -0.40 8.70 -3.19
N LEU A 174 -0.89 8.91 -4.42
CA LEU A 174 -0.31 8.36 -5.65
C LEU A 174 1.16 8.75 -5.77
N ALA A 175 1.47 10.05 -5.65
CA ALA A 175 2.83 10.55 -5.73
C ALA A 175 3.73 9.94 -4.65
N LYS A 176 3.22 9.86 -3.40
CA LYS A 176 3.95 9.26 -2.28
C LYS A 176 4.22 7.76 -2.50
N MET A 177 3.21 6.98 -2.91
CA MET A 177 3.36 5.55 -3.20
C MET A 177 4.38 5.31 -4.31
N ARG A 178 4.30 6.05 -5.41
CA ARG A 178 5.28 5.96 -6.51
C ARG A 178 6.70 6.27 -6.03
N ALA A 179 6.86 7.20 -5.09
CA ALA A 179 8.16 7.57 -4.55
C ALA A 179 8.71 6.57 -3.51
N THR A 180 7.87 6.00 -2.65
CA THR A 180 8.36 5.29 -1.45
C THR A 180 7.98 3.83 -1.34
N LEU A 181 6.94 3.35 -2.03
CA LEU A 181 6.41 1.99 -1.82
C LEU A 181 7.47 0.90 -2.06
N ALA A 182 8.30 1.04 -3.10
CA ALA A 182 9.40 0.11 -3.37
C ALA A 182 10.43 0.05 -2.22
N THR A 183 10.77 1.21 -1.65
CA THR A 183 11.71 1.29 -0.53
C THR A 183 11.09 0.73 0.75
N GLU A 184 9.80 1.01 1.01
CA GLU A 184 9.11 0.46 2.17
C GLU A 184 8.89 -1.05 2.05
N TRP A 185 8.60 -1.59 0.86
CA TRP A 185 8.57 -3.03 0.60
C TRP A 185 9.92 -3.67 0.94
N LYS A 186 11.02 -3.09 0.46
CA LYS A 186 12.37 -3.58 0.75
C LYS A 186 12.67 -3.55 2.25
N LYS A 187 12.29 -2.49 2.96
CA LYS A 187 12.49 -2.41 4.43
C LYS A 187 11.63 -3.42 5.18
N ALA A 188 10.35 -3.54 4.82
CA ALA A 188 9.40 -4.46 5.43
C ALA A 188 9.84 -5.91 5.30
N THR A 189 10.49 -6.25 4.18
CA THR A 189 11.02 -7.58 3.86
C THR A 189 12.52 -7.73 4.20
N ARG A 190 13.05 -6.88 5.07
CA ARG A 190 14.43 -6.95 5.58
C ARG A 190 15.50 -6.99 4.49
N GLY A 191 15.25 -6.31 3.38
CA GLY A 191 16.12 -6.19 2.23
C GLY A 191 15.99 -7.29 1.17
N LEU A 192 15.15 -8.31 1.40
CA LEU A 192 15.02 -9.47 0.51
C LEU A 192 13.98 -9.29 -0.58
N GLY A 193 12.93 -8.51 -0.31
CA GLY A 193 11.90 -8.20 -1.28
C GLY A 193 12.37 -7.16 -2.28
N ALA A 194 11.90 -7.28 -3.52
CA ALA A 194 12.06 -6.27 -4.55
C ALA A 194 10.70 -5.96 -5.16
N LEU A 195 10.41 -4.66 -5.26
CA LEU A 195 9.22 -4.12 -5.88
C LEU A 195 9.65 -3.03 -6.85
N GLN A 196 9.11 -3.06 -8.06
CA GLN A 196 9.27 -2.00 -9.04
C GLN A 196 7.91 -1.39 -9.37
N ILE A 197 7.87 -0.07 -9.46
CA ILE A 197 6.69 0.64 -9.95
C ILE A 197 6.82 0.74 -11.46
N VAL A 198 5.84 0.23 -12.19
CA VAL A 198 5.79 0.28 -13.66
C VAL A 198 4.50 0.94 -14.11
N ASP A 199 4.52 1.60 -15.25
CA ASP A 199 3.34 2.26 -15.81
C ASP A 199 2.42 1.29 -16.57
N THR A 200 2.94 0.13 -16.98
CA THR A 200 2.19 -0.88 -17.72
C THR A 200 2.72 -2.29 -17.45
N SER A 201 1.91 -3.31 -17.75
CA SER A 201 2.30 -4.74 -17.66
C SER A 201 2.78 -5.17 -16.27
N ALA A 202 2.15 -4.64 -15.22
CA ALA A 202 2.44 -5.05 -13.85
C ALA A 202 1.91 -6.46 -13.53
N ASP A 203 2.47 -7.06 -12.49
CA ASP A 203 1.96 -8.29 -11.89
C ASP A 203 0.66 -8.06 -11.12
N ILE A 204 0.50 -6.86 -10.55
CA ILE A 204 -0.68 -6.41 -9.84
C ILE A 204 -0.85 -4.90 -9.95
N SER A 205 -2.10 -4.44 -9.98
CA SER A 205 -2.45 -3.02 -9.99
C SER A 205 -2.97 -2.58 -8.62
N ILE A 206 -2.52 -1.42 -8.16
CA ILE A 206 -3.03 -0.72 -6.98
C ILE A 206 -3.82 0.49 -7.46
N PHE A 207 -5.13 0.47 -7.23
CA PHE A 207 -6.04 1.56 -7.56
C PHE A 207 -6.20 2.48 -6.35
N VAL A 208 -5.73 3.72 -6.45
CA VAL A 208 -5.89 4.73 -5.40
C VAL A 208 -7.17 5.51 -5.65
N VAL A 209 -8.13 5.43 -4.74
CA VAL A 209 -9.49 5.93 -4.94
C VAL A 209 -9.77 7.12 -4.01
N ALA A 210 -10.24 8.21 -4.59
CA ALA A 210 -10.72 9.40 -3.87
C ALA A 210 -12.12 9.15 -3.31
N ALA A 211 -12.25 8.19 -2.40
CA ALA A 211 -13.50 7.85 -1.74
C ALA A 211 -13.23 7.42 -0.29
N ARG A 212 -14.31 7.23 0.45
CA ARG A 212 -14.28 6.64 1.78
C ARG A 212 -14.60 5.15 1.67
N GLY A 213 -13.73 4.29 2.18
CA GLY A 213 -13.89 2.84 2.08
C GLY A 213 -12.79 2.11 2.84
N THR A 214 -12.95 0.79 3.01
CA THR A 214 -11.91 -0.05 3.61
C THR A 214 -10.99 -0.58 2.51
N SER A 215 -9.71 -0.19 2.57
CA SER A 215 -8.71 -0.65 1.60
C SER A 215 -8.58 -2.17 1.66
N VAL A 216 -8.35 -2.80 0.51
CA VAL A 216 -8.50 -4.25 0.38
C VAL A 216 -7.75 -4.82 -0.83
N TYR A 217 -7.06 -5.94 -0.60
CA TYR A 217 -6.66 -6.89 -1.62
C TYR A 217 -7.85 -7.76 -2.03
N ARG A 218 -8.19 -7.73 -3.32
CA ARG A 218 -9.34 -8.45 -3.88
C ARG A 218 -8.88 -9.59 -4.75
N THR A 219 -9.57 -10.72 -4.63
CA THR A 219 -9.39 -11.90 -5.48
C THR A 219 -10.74 -12.38 -5.98
N SER A 220 -10.80 -12.87 -7.22
CA SER A 220 -11.99 -13.47 -7.81
C SER A 220 -11.79 -14.97 -8.06
N ALA A 221 -12.89 -15.69 -8.26
CA ALA A 221 -12.90 -17.12 -8.61
C ALA A 221 -12.25 -17.41 -9.98
N ASP A 222 -12.22 -16.43 -10.88
CA ASP A 222 -11.45 -16.51 -12.14
C ASP A 222 -9.93 -16.40 -11.91
N GLY A 223 -9.51 -16.19 -10.66
CA GLY A 223 -8.14 -16.02 -10.22
C GLY A 223 -7.64 -14.58 -10.30
N SER A 224 -8.30 -13.67 -11.02
CA SER A 224 -7.86 -12.27 -11.13
C SER A 224 -7.84 -11.57 -9.78
N ASN A 225 -6.94 -10.60 -9.64
CA ASN A 225 -6.71 -9.90 -8.39
C ASN A 225 -6.20 -8.47 -8.60
N ASP A 226 -6.47 -7.61 -7.61
CA ASP A 226 -5.97 -6.25 -7.52
C ASP A 226 -6.00 -5.75 -6.07
N ILE A 227 -5.54 -4.53 -5.86
CA ILE A 227 -5.62 -3.83 -4.58
C ILE A 227 -6.36 -2.52 -4.81
N VAL A 228 -7.28 -2.20 -3.91
CA VAL A 228 -7.93 -0.88 -3.85
C VAL A 228 -7.53 -0.19 -2.56
N VAL A 229 -7.00 1.03 -2.67
CA VAL A 229 -6.63 1.87 -1.54
C VAL A 229 -7.54 3.10 -1.53
N TYR A 230 -8.37 3.20 -0.50
CA TYR A 230 -9.20 4.39 -0.27
C TYR A 230 -8.42 5.38 0.58
N VAL A 231 -8.47 6.65 0.20
CA VAL A 231 -7.73 7.71 0.90
C VAL A 231 -8.39 8.16 2.20
N SER A 232 -9.60 7.67 2.50
CA SER A 232 -10.33 7.94 3.74
C SER A 232 -10.89 6.64 4.30
N ASP A 233 -10.55 6.36 5.55
CA ASP A 233 -11.14 5.27 6.31
C ASP A 233 -12.60 5.60 6.69
N PRO A 234 -13.51 4.60 6.75
CA PRO A 234 -14.92 4.82 7.10
C PRO A 234 -15.15 5.40 8.49
N LYS A 235 -14.27 5.06 9.45
CA LYS A 235 -14.39 5.40 10.87
C LYS A 235 -13.50 6.59 11.25
N PHE A 236 -12.30 6.67 10.69
CA PHE A 236 -11.28 7.65 11.10
C PHE A 236 -11.14 8.84 10.14
N GLY A 237 -11.75 8.78 8.96
CA GLY A 237 -11.72 9.86 7.97
C GLY A 237 -10.44 9.84 7.11
N PRO A 238 -10.05 10.99 6.52
CA PRO A 238 -8.90 11.07 5.62
C PRO A 238 -7.61 10.60 6.28
N GLU A 239 -6.87 9.74 5.60
CA GLU A 239 -5.60 9.20 6.08
C GLU A 239 -4.41 10.07 5.65
N THR A 240 -3.31 9.97 6.40
CA THR A 240 -2.03 10.55 5.96
C THR A 240 -1.46 9.74 4.81
N THR A 241 -0.68 10.37 3.93
CA THR A 241 -0.06 9.66 2.80
C THR A 241 0.94 8.59 3.25
N ASP A 242 1.58 8.74 4.41
CA ASP A 242 2.44 7.71 5.00
C ASP A 242 1.64 6.47 5.44
N ASN A 243 0.45 6.67 6.04
CA ASN A 243 -0.43 5.56 6.40
C ASN A 243 -0.98 4.86 5.16
N LEU A 244 -1.32 5.60 4.10
CA LEU A 244 -1.76 4.99 2.85
C LEU A 244 -0.67 4.11 2.21
N VAL A 245 0.62 4.47 2.35
CA VAL A 245 1.73 3.59 1.94
C VAL A 245 1.80 2.34 2.81
N ALA A 246 1.62 2.47 4.14
CA ALA A 246 1.59 1.32 5.04
C ALA A 246 0.39 0.40 4.75
N THR A 247 -0.78 0.96 4.43
CA THR A 247 -1.96 0.23 3.99
C THR A 247 -1.70 -0.49 2.67
N ALA A 248 -1.15 0.18 1.66
CA ALA A 248 -0.76 -0.49 0.40
C ALA A 248 0.24 -1.63 0.61
N LEU A 249 1.20 -1.45 1.54
CA LEU A 249 2.17 -2.46 1.92
C LEU A 249 1.51 -3.67 2.60
N HIS A 250 0.52 -3.43 3.46
CA HIS A 250 -0.30 -4.47 4.10
C HIS A 250 -1.10 -5.26 3.05
N GLU A 251 -1.80 -4.57 2.14
CA GLU A 251 -2.56 -5.22 1.08
C GLU A 251 -1.69 -6.04 0.13
N LEU A 252 -0.45 -5.59 -0.14
CA LEU A 252 0.53 -6.41 -0.87
C LEU A 252 0.89 -7.69 -0.12
N GLY A 253 0.97 -7.63 1.21
CA GLY A 253 1.18 -8.81 2.06
C GLY A 253 0.08 -9.86 1.87
N HIS A 254 -1.15 -9.44 1.56
CA HIS A 254 -2.27 -10.35 1.34
C HIS A 254 -2.14 -11.22 0.07
N ILE A 255 -1.19 -10.92 -0.82
CA ILE A 255 -0.92 -11.77 -1.98
C ILE A 255 -0.46 -13.18 -1.56
N TRP A 256 0.32 -13.27 -0.48
CA TRP A 256 0.90 -14.53 0.03
C TRP A 256 0.33 -14.94 1.39
N CYS A 257 -0.51 -14.10 2.00
CA CYS A 257 -1.05 -14.29 3.34
C CYS A 257 -2.51 -13.83 3.43
N CYS A 258 -3.29 -14.21 4.42
CA CYS A 258 -3.08 -15.34 5.30
C CYS A 258 -4.13 -16.38 4.96
N SER A 259 -3.69 -17.62 4.82
CA SER A 259 -4.53 -18.74 4.41
C SER A 259 -4.26 -19.95 5.30
N GLY A 260 -5.25 -20.82 5.44
CA GLY A 260 -5.15 -22.03 6.25
C GLY A 260 -5.79 -21.88 7.64
N PRO A 261 -5.62 -22.88 8.52
CA PRO A 261 -6.35 -22.96 9.80
C PRO A 261 -5.97 -21.87 10.81
N ASP A 262 -4.79 -21.25 10.65
CA ASP A 262 -4.31 -20.18 11.53
C ASP A 262 -4.78 -18.79 11.08
N ALA A 263 -5.45 -18.70 9.93
CA ALA A 263 -5.96 -17.45 9.36
C ALA A 263 -7.47 -17.30 9.56
N GLY A 264 -7.91 -16.08 9.84
CA GLY A 264 -9.30 -15.70 9.95
C GLY A 264 -9.97 -15.54 8.59
N PRO A 265 -11.30 -15.42 8.56
CA PRO A 265 -12.06 -15.19 7.32
C PRO A 265 -11.76 -13.84 6.66
N ASP A 266 -11.12 -12.91 7.38
CA ASP A 266 -10.66 -11.61 6.92
C ASP A 266 -9.27 -11.64 6.26
N GLY A 267 -8.62 -12.82 6.22
CA GLY A 267 -7.31 -12.96 5.59
C GLY A 267 -6.14 -12.57 6.50
N HIS A 268 -6.36 -12.43 7.80
CA HIS A 268 -5.32 -12.14 8.80
C HIS A 268 -5.01 -13.34 9.67
N TRP A 269 -3.86 -13.35 10.33
CA TRP A 269 -3.55 -14.33 11.36
C TRP A 269 -4.43 -14.15 12.59
N LEU A 270 -5.04 -15.25 13.06
CA LEU A 270 -5.88 -15.27 14.27
C LEU A 270 -5.07 -15.01 15.55
N GLN A 271 -3.82 -15.48 15.59
CA GLN A 271 -2.97 -15.37 16.77
C GLN A 271 -1.96 -14.22 16.64
N LEU A 272 -1.97 -13.34 17.65
CA LEU A 272 -0.95 -12.33 17.87
C LEU A 272 0.30 -12.97 18.47
N VAL A 273 1.25 -13.34 17.61
CA VAL A 273 2.54 -13.89 18.02
C VAL A 273 3.56 -12.76 18.02
N ARG A 274 4.14 -12.46 19.19
CA ARG A 274 5.16 -11.42 19.29
C ARG A 274 6.44 -11.89 18.61
N ASP A 275 6.94 -11.09 17.67
CA ASP A 275 8.26 -11.32 17.06
C ASP A 275 9.34 -10.72 17.98
N PRO A 276 10.32 -11.51 18.45
CA PRO A 276 11.37 -11.04 19.35
C PRO A 276 12.20 -9.86 18.80
N GLY A 277 12.29 -9.71 17.48
CA GLY A 277 13.04 -8.63 16.82
C GLY A 277 12.20 -7.41 16.47
N LEU A 278 10.87 -7.48 16.60
CA LEU A 278 9.98 -6.35 16.34
C LEU A 278 9.46 -5.72 17.64
N TYR A 279 9.27 -4.41 17.59
CA TYR A 279 8.89 -3.60 18.73
C TYR A 279 7.82 -2.58 18.35
N GLY A 280 7.30 -1.85 19.33
CA GLY A 280 6.32 -0.80 19.08
C GLY A 280 5.05 -1.31 18.38
N VAL A 281 4.67 -0.63 17.30
CA VAL A 281 3.53 -1.01 16.45
C VAL A 281 3.79 -2.32 15.69
N ASP A 282 5.04 -2.60 15.34
CA ASP A 282 5.43 -3.76 14.51
C ASP A 282 5.51 -5.08 15.27
N LYS A 283 5.38 -5.09 16.60
CA LYS A 283 5.70 -6.26 17.45
C LYS A 283 4.97 -7.56 17.08
N TYR A 284 3.89 -7.50 16.29
CA TYR A 284 3.12 -8.66 15.82
C TYR A 284 3.20 -8.91 14.30
N GLY A 285 3.89 -8.05 13.54
CA GLY A 285 3.88 -8.07 12.08
C GLY A 285 2.75 -7.22 11.46
N LEU A 286 2.63 -7.27 10.13
CA LEU A 286 1.59 -6.52 9.38
C LEU A 286 0.27 -7.27 9.34
N MET A 287 0.29 -8.60 9.29
CA MET A 287 -0.83 -9.40 8.81
C MET A 287 -1.69 -9.96 9.96
N THR A 288 -1.74 -9.25 11.08
CA THR A 288 -2.53 -9.64 12.25
C THR A 288 -3.77 -8.78 12.41
N HIS A 289 -4.88 -9.39 12.83
CA HIS A 289 -6.09 -8.68 13.18
C HIS A 289 -6.29 -8.63 14.71
N PRO A 290 -6.73 -7.49 15.27
CA PRO A 290 -6.80 -6.18 14.63
C PRO A 290 -5.40 -5.59 14.40
N VAL A 291 -5.23 -4.85 13.29
CA VAL A 291 -4.01 -4.08 13.04
C VAL A 291 -3.88 -3.01 14.13
N THR A 292 -2.82 -3.10 14.92
CA THR A 292 -2.64 -2.21 16.07
C THR A 292 -1.81 -0.99 15.67
N CYS A 293 -2.50 0.10 15.32
CA CYS A 293 -1.87 1.41 15.13
C CYS A 293 -1.85 2.21 16.45
N ILE A 294 -0.87 3.09 16.60
CA ILE A 294 -0.79 4.04 17.73
C ILE A 294 -1.06 5.44 17.20
N SER A 295 -1.89 6.21 17.90
CA SER A 295 -2.19 7.61 17.60
C SER A 295 -1.62 8.54 18.67
N PHE A 296 -0.91 9.57 18.23
CA PHE A 296 -0.41 10.69 19.05
C PHE A 296 -0.91 12.01 18.44
N GLY A 297 -2.06 12.49 18.92
CA GLY A 297 -2.71 13.66 18.35
C GLY A 297 -3.17 13.41 16.92
N ALA A 298 -2.66 14.17 15.96
CA ALA A 298 -2.94 13.99 14.53
C ALA A 298 -2.07 12.92 13.86
N LEU A 299 -1.09 12.36 14.58
CA LEU A 299 -0.10 11.43 14.02
C LEU A 299 -0.52 10.00 14.32
N LEU A 300 -0.95 9.27 13.30
CA LEU A 300 -1.25 7.84 13.37
C LEU A 300 -0.08 7.06 12.78
N SER A 301 0.45 6.10 13.52
CA SER A 301 1.53 5.20 13.10
C SER A 301 1.03 3.75 13.12
N CYS A 302 1.11 3.09 11.97
CA CYS A 302 0.69 1.71 11.78
C CYS A 302 1.89 0.78 11.52
N PRO A 303 1.74 -0.54 11.74
CA PRO A 303 2.80 -1.51 11.44
C PRO A 303 3.22 -1.45 9.97
N ASN A 304 4.52 -1.58 9.74
CA ASN A 304 5.14 -1.61 8.41
C ASN A 304 6.34 -2.58 8.31
N ARG A 305 6.54 -3.50 9.27
CA ARG A 305 7.55 -4.59 9.20
C ARG A 305 6.94 -5.99 9.34
N PHE A 306 7.29 -6.88 8.41
CA PHE A 306 6.79 -8.26 8.45
C PHE A 306 7.48 -9.07 9.57
N SER A 307 6.67 -9.81 10.32
CA SER A 307 7.16 -10.78 11.32
C SER A 307 7.84 -11.98 10.67
N ASP A 308 8.61 -12.74 11.44
CA ASP A 308 9.24 -13.99 11.00
C ASP A 308 8.24 -14.98 10.39
N ARG A 309 7.01 -15.03 10.91
CA ARG A 309 5.92 -15.85 10.37
C ARG A 309 5.51 -15.36 8.98
N GLU A 310 5.37 -14.06 8.82
CA GLU A 310 4.98 -13.42 7.55
C GLU A 310 6.11 -13.51 6.51
N MET A 311 7.37 -13.35 6.93
CA MET A 311 8.52 -13.56 6.05
C MET A 311 8.55 -14.96 5.45
N ARG A 312 8.18 -16.00 6.22
CA ARG A 312 8.04 -17.37 5.71
C ARG A 312 6.87 -17.52 4.75
N ALA A 313 5.73 -16.86 5.02
CA ALA A 313 4.57 -16.86 4.12
C ALA A 313 4.91 -16.20 2.77
N LEU A 314 5.73 -15.15 2.78
CA LEU A 314 6.29 -14.50 1.58
C LEU A 314 7.29 -15.38 0.80
N GLY A 315 7.64 -16.56 1.32
CA GLY A 315 8.58 -17.49 0.69
C GLY A 315 10.03 -17.35 1.12
N PHE A 316 10.35 -16.51 2.12
CA PHE A 316 11.71 -16.36 2.64
C PHE A 316 11.98 -17.37 3.76
N SER A 317 12.91 -18.30 3.52
CA SER A 317 13.28 -19.34 4.49
C SER A 317 14.52 -18.99 5.34
N SER A 318 15.33 -18.05 4.86
CA SER A 318 16.50 -17.49 5.57
C SER A 318 16.49 -15.98 5.39
N PHE A 319 16.48 -15.24 6.49
CA PHE A 319 16.40 -13.79 6.49
C PHE A 319 17.15 -13.20 7.68
N PRO A 320 17.71 -11.97 7.55
CA PRO A 320 18.36 -11.30 8.66
C PRO A 320 17.34 -10.96 9.76
N PRO A 321 17.81 -10.68 11.00
CA PRO A 321 16.93 -10.11 12.02
C PRO A 321 16.36 -8.76 11.56
N PRO A 322 15.21 -8.33 12.09
CA PRO A 322 14.70 -6.99 11.83
C PRO A 322 15.72 -5.91 12.18
N ALA A 323 15.69 -4.80 11.46
CA ALA A 323 16.49 -3.63 11.82
C ALA A 323 16.07 -3.14 13.21
N ALA A 324 17.05 -2.83 14.06
CA ALA A 324 16.78 -2.34 15.40
C ALA A 324 15.97 -1.04 15.36
N ASP A 325 14.93 -0.96 16.18
CA ASP A 325 14.12 0.25 16.33
C ASP A 325 14.96 1.34 17.04
N PRO A 326 15.19 2.51 16.42
CA PRO A 326 15.96 3.59 17.03
C PRO A 326 15.34 4.14 18.31
N CYS A 327 14.00 4.22 18.39
CA CYS A 327 13.28 4.69 19.57
C CYS A 327 13.44 3.72 20.73
N VAL A 328 13.40 2.41 20.48
CA VAL A 328 13.66 1.39 21.51
C VAL A 328 15.11 1.47 21.97
N SER A 329 16.05 1.62 21.03
CA SER A 329 17.48 1.75 21.34
C SER A 329 17.74 2.98 22.21
N GLN A 330 17.13 4.12 21.88
CA GLN A 330 17.17 5.35 22.68
C GLN A 330 16.49 5.19 24.03
N GLY A 331 15.33 4.53 24.10
CA GLY A 331 14.63 4.27 25.37
C GLY A 331 15.46 3.43 26.33
N ILE A 332 16.16 2.40 25.84
CA ILE A 332 17.10 1.60 26.64
C ILE A 332 18.28 2.46 27.11
N ALA A 333 18.83 3.32 26.25
CA ALA A 333 19.91 4.24 26.63
C ALA A 333 19.45 5.22 27.72
N LEU A 334 18.30 5.88 27.54
CA LEU A 334 17.70 6.80 28.51
C LEU A 334 17.38 6.11 29.83
N SER A 335 16.86 4.88 29.81
CA SER A 335 16.59 4.11 31.03
C SER A 335 17.88 3.83 31.81
N ARG A 336 18.99 3.53 31.13
CA ARG A 336 20.29 3.34 31.79
C ARG A 336 20.84 4.64 32.36
N GLU A 337 20.69 5.76 31.64
CA GLU A 337 21.04 7.09 32.14
C GLU A 337 20.23 7.45 33.40
N LEU A 338 18.92 7.20 33.39
CA LEU A 338 18.05 7.44 34.54
C LEU A 338 18.50 6.62 35.76
N SER A 339 18.72 5.31 35.59
CA SER A 339 19.21 4.47 36.68
C SER A 339 20.58 4.91 37.21
N SER A 340 21.46 5.41 36.34
CA SER A 340 22.75 5.99 36.74
C SER A 340 22.55 7.27 37.57
N VAL A 341 21.67 8.17 37.14
CA VAL A 341 21.34 9.41 37.87
C VAL A 341 20.71 9.10 39.23
N GLU A 342 19.80 8.12 39.30
CA GLU A 342 19.19 7.66 40.55
C GLU A 342 20.25 7.13 41.54
N ALA A 343 21.21 6.34 41.06
CA ALA A 343 22.32 5.86 41.88
C ALA A 343 23.23 7.00 42.39
N GLN A 344 23.53 7.98 41.54
CA GLN A 344 24.31 9.17 41.93
C GLN A 344 23.58 10.02 42.98
N LEU A 345 22.25 10.17 42.85
CA LEU A 345 21.43 10.88 43.83
C LEU A 345 21.42 10.15 45.18
N ALA A 346 21.28 8.83 45.17
CA ALA A 346 21.34 8.01 46.38
C ALA A 346 22.71 8.13 47.08
N ALA A 347 23.81 8.08 46.32
CA ALA A 347 25.16 8.26 46.85
C ALA A 347 25.37 9.67 47.45
N SER A 348 24.92 10.71 46.72
CA SER A 348 25.01 12.10 47.19
C SER A 348 24.22 12.32 48.48
N ARG A 349 23.02 11.74 48.58
CA ARG A 349 22.20 11.79 49.79
C ARG A 349 22.90 11.12 50.97
N ALA A 350 23.50 9.93 50.77
CA ALA A 350 24.27 9.24 51.80
C ALA A 350 25.47 10.08 52.29
N GLN A 351 26.15 10.78 51.37
CA GLN A 351 27.26 11.67 51.72
C GLN A 351 26.81 12.89 52.53
N ILE A 352 25.69 13.51 52.17
CA ILE A 352 25.10 14.62 52.93
C ILE A 352 24.71 14.17 54.33
N ASP A 353 24.03 13.04 54.45
CA ASP A 353 23.62 12.47 55.73
C ASP A 353 24.84 12.13 56.61
N GLY A 354 25.90 11.57 56.02
CA GLY A 354 27.17 11.31 56.70
C GLY A 354 27.83 12.60 57.20
N THR A 355 27.88 13.63 56.37
CA THR A 355 28.44 14.95 56.73
C THR A 355 27.63 15.61 57.84
N HIS A 356 26.30 15.56 57.76
CA HIS A 356 25.41 16.10 58.77
C HIS A 356 25.63 15.42 60.13
N ARG A 357 25.75 14.09 60.16
CA ARG A 357 26.09 13.33 61.38
C ARG A 357 27.46 13.76 61.93
N ALA A 358 28.47 13.90 61.09
CA ALA A 358 29.80 14.35 61.51
C ALA A 358 29.77 15.76 62.13
N VAL A 359 29.02 16.70 61.53
CA VAL A 359 28.83 18.06 62.08
C VAL A 359 28.11 18.02 63.42
N GLN A 360 27.08 17.19 63.56
CA GLN A 360 26.36 17.02 64.84
C GLN A 360 27.27 16.46 65.93
N GLN A 361 28.12 15.49 65.61
CA GLN A 361 29.09 14.91 66.56
C GLN A 361 30.20 15.91 66.96
N ALA A 362 30.61 16.81 66.06
CA ALA A 362 31.62 17.84 66.34
C ALA A 362 31.09 19.03 67.17
N ARG A 363 29.77 19.27 67.19
CA ARG A 363 29.14 20.41 67.90
C ARG A 363 29.41 20.42 69.42
N PRO A 364 29.22 19.33 70.17
CA PRO A 364 29.51 19.29 71.60
C PRO A 364 30.98 19.60 71.93
N GLY A 365 31.92 19.06 71.14
CA GLY A 365 33.35 19.32 71.28
C GLY A 365 33.69 20.80 71.08
N ARG A 366 33.13 21.43 70.03
CA ARG A 366 33.29 22.88 69.79
C ARG A 366 32.66 23.74 70.89
N GLN A 367 31.48 23.37 71.41
CA GLN A 367 30.85 24.09 72.52
C GLN A 367 31.68 24.00 73.80
N ARG A 368 32.22 22.81 74.12
CA ARG A 368 33.13 22.61 75.27
C ARG A 368 34.42 23.42 75.12
N ALA A 369 35.02 23.44 73.93
CA ALA A 369 36.21 24.24 73.64
C ALA A 369 35.93 25.75 73.80
N ARG A 370 34.81 26.25 73.25
CA ARG A 370 34.39 27.65 73.40
C ARG A 370 34.14 28.01 74.88
N GLY A 371 33.49 27.14 75.63
CA GLY A 371 33.27 27.33 77.07
C GLY A 371 34.58 27.40 77.87
N ARG A 372 35.57 26.56 77.53
CA ARG A 372 36.91 26.62 78.14
C ARG A 372 37.63 27.94 77.83
N VAL A 373 37.58 28.41 76.58
CA VAL A 373 38.19 29.69 76.18
C VAL A 373 37.51 30.89 76.86
N GLN A 374 36.19 30.89 77.00
CA GLN A 374 35.47 31.94 77.72
C GLN A 374 35.81 31.95 79.22
N ARG A 375 35.92 30.78 79.86
CA ARG A 375 36.38 30.67 81.26
C ARG A 375 37.81 31.16 81.42
N ALA A 376 38.71 30.80 80.51
CA ALA A 376 40.09 31.27 80.51
C ALA A 376 40.20 32.80 80.29
N ARG A 377 39.36 33.37 79.41
CA ARG A 377 39.28 34.83 79.23
C ARG A 377 38.77 35.54 80.48
N ARG A 378 37.72 35.02 81.14
CA ARG A 378 37.20 35.56 82.41
C ARG A 378 38.24 35.51 83.54
N ALA A 379 39.04 34.44 83.60
CA ALA A 379 40.12 34.32 84.57
C ALA A 379 41.27 35.31 84.31
N ARG A 380 41.55 35.66 83.05
CA ARG A 380 42.55 36.67 82.68
C ARG A 380 42.06 38.12 82.82
N SER A 381 40.76 38.38 82.74
CA SER A 381 40.20 39.74 82.82
C SER A 381 39.98 40.27 84.25
N GLY A 382 40.41 39.56 85.30
CA GLY A 382 40.54 40.14 86.65
C GLY A 382 39.25 40.68 87.30
N ALA A 383 38.06 40.19 86.93
CA ALA A 383 36.83 40.57 87.60
C ALA A 383 36.70 39.82 88.93
N ARG A 384 37.07 40.49 90.02
CA ARG A 384 36.84 40.02 91.41
C ARG A 384 35.37 39.63 91.60
N PRO A 385 35.05 38.53 92.31
CA PRO A 385 33.69 38.27 92.75
C PRO A 385 33.29 39.32 93.78
N ALA A 386 32.16 39.99 93.57
CA ALA A 386 31.49 40.76 94.61
C ALA A 386 30.82 39.77 95.58
N SER A 387 31.55 39.35 96.61
CA SER A 387 30.96 38.88 97.87
C SER A 387 31.07 39.99 98.91
N GLU A 388 30.11 40.02 99.84
CA GLU A 388 29.98 40.91 101.00
C GLU A 388 29.34 42.29 100.77
N ARG A 389 28.00 42.31 100.76
CA ARG A 389 27.24 43.23 101.62
C ARG A 389 26.06 42.48 102.25
N ALA A 390 26.21 42.16 103.53
CA ALA A 390 25.15 41.77 104.44
C ALA A 390 24.25 42.99 104.77
N PRO A 391 23.05 42.79 105.35
CA PRO A 391 21.89 43.67 105.20
C PRO A 391 21.87 44.81 106.22
N LEU A 392 21.41 46.00 105.80
CA LEU A 392 20.97 47.05 106.72
C LEU A 392 19.45 46.90 106.92
N ARG A 393 19.09 46.37 108.10
CA ARG A 393 17.81 46.66 108.75
C ARG A 393 17.80 48.13 109.13
N LEU A 394 16.70 48.82 108.82
CA LEU A 394 16.22 49.96 109.57
C LEU A 394 14.72 49.73 109.80
N ASP A 395 14.41 49.34 111.03
CA ASP A 395 13.07 49.46 111.61
C ASP A 395 12.78 50.95 111.86
N LEU A 396 11.56 51.41 111.55
CA LEU A 396 10.69 52.16 112.48
C LEU A 396 9.42 52.70 111.81
N ASP A 397 8.31 52.08 112.21
CA ASP A 397 6.92 52.53 112.35
C ASP A 397 6.53 53.98 111.98
N THR A 398 5.50 54.11 111.14
CA THR A 398 4.18 54.64 111.52
C THR A 398 3.11 54.18 110.55
#